data_AF-A0A0F3NAJ4-F1
#
_entry.id   AF-A0A0F3NAJ4-F1
#
_cell.length_a   1.000
_cell.length_b   1.000
_cell.length_c   1.000
_cell.angle_alpha   90.00
_cell.angle_beta   90.00
_cell.angle_gamma   90.00
#
_symmetry.space_group_name_H-M   'P 1'
#
loop_
_entity.id
_entity.type
_entity.pdbx_description
1 polymer ?
#
loop_
_entity_poly.entity_id
_entity_poly.type
_entity_poly.pdbx_seq_one_letter_code
_entity_poly.pdbx_strand_id
1 'polypeptide(L)'
;MLVIDPDQCIDCGVCVPECPADAIVSDEFIEDVLTSEDSALNDEQKMLKTFYKINEDFSKKWKNITSAQPHLEDADTYKSMAGKYQFFDENLKEE
;
A
#
# COMPACT_ATOMS: atom_id res chain seq x y z
N MET A 1 6.58 0.83 -6.06
CA MET A 1 5.54 0.79 -5.01
C MET A 1 6.18 1.22 -3.69
N LEU A 2 5.42 1.81 -2.78
CA LEU A 2 5.85 2.12 -1.41
C LEU A 2 4.89 1.43 -0.44
N VAL A 3 5.40 0.96 0.70
CA VAL A 3 4.65 0.29 1.75
C VAL A 3 4.91 0.94 3.10
N ILE A 4 3.95 0.78 4.02
CA ILE A 4 3.97 1.24 5.40
C ILE A 4 4.08 0.00 6.30
N ASP A 5 4.94 0.05 7.31
CA ASP A 5 5.02 -1.02 8.31
C ASP A 5 3.90 -0.87 9.34
N PRO A 6 2.90 -1.76 9.40
CA PRO A 6 1.80 -1.65 10.36
C PRO A 6 2.29 -1.79 11.82
N ASP A 7 3.39 -2.52 12.05
CA ASP A 7 3.94 -2.69 13.41
C ASP A 7 4.61 -1.40 13.94
N GLN A 8 5.01 -0.48 13.05
CA GLN A 8 5.64 0.80 13.40
C GLN A 8 4.73 2.01 13.17
N CYS A 9 3.65 1.85 12.42
CA CYS A 9 2.64 2.88 12.23
C CYS A 9 2.03 3.23 13.60
N ILE A 10 1.77 4.51 13.82
CA ILE A 10 1.13 5.02 15.04
C ILE A 10 -0.22 5.71 14.73
N ASP A 11 -0.75 5.47 13.54
CA ASP A 11 -2.05 5.98 13.09
C ASP A 11 -2.22 7.49 13.20
N CYS A 12 -1.15 8.26 12.94
CA CYS A 12 -1.20 9.72 13.03
C CYS A 12 -1.92 10.40 11.85
N GLY A 13 -2.15 9.69 10.74
CA GLY A 13 -2.89 10.17 9.57
C GLY A 13 -2.18 11.22 8.71
N VAL A 14 -0.98 11.69 9.07
CA VAL A 14 -0.29 12.79 8.35
C VAL A 14 0.04 12.44 6.90
N CYS A 15 0.32 11.17 6.60
CA CYS A 15 0.69 10.74 5.24
C CYS A 15 -0.51 10.70 4.27
N VAL A 16 -1.74 10.57 4.77
CA VAL A 16 -2.95 10.42 3.97
C VAL A 16 -3.17 11.62 3.02
N PRO A 17 -3.27 12.88 3.50
CA PRO A 17 -3.46 14.04 2.62
C PRO A 17 -2.22 14.40 1.80
N GLU A 18 -1.04 13.90 2.19
CA GLU A 18 0.22 14.20 1.51
C GLU A 18 0.46 13.32 0.28
N CYS A 19 -0.25 12.19 0.16
CA CYS A 19 -0.09 11.28 -0.97
C CYS A 19 -0.76 11.86 -2.23
N PRO A 20 -0.01 12.27 -3.27
CA PRO A 20 -0.62 12.88 -4.45
C PRO A 20 -1.47 11.92 -5.27
N ALA A 21 -1.37 10.61 -5.02
CA ALA A 21 -2.12 9.57 -5.72
C ALA A 21 -3.34 9.07 -4.92
N ASP A 22 -3.63 9.68 -3.76
CA ASP A 22 -4.74 9.32 -2.87
C ASP A 22 -4.76 7.80 -2.54
N ALA A 23 -3.58 7.21 -2.41
CA ALA A 23 -3.41 5.75 -2.34
C ALA A 23 -3.31 5.20 -0.90
N ILE A 24 -3.24 6.07 0.11
CA ILE A 24 -3.08 5.69 1.51
C ILE A 24 -4.45 5.78 2.19
N VAL A 25 -4.84 4.70 2.85
CA VAL A 25 -6.04 4.59 3.70
C VAL A 25 -5.64 4.20 5.11
N SER A 26 -6.41 4.59 6.12
CA SER A 26 -6.15 4.20 7.51
C SER A 26 -6.64 2.79 7.80
N ASP A 27 -6.03 2.14 8.79
CA ASP A 27 -6.45 0.81 9.23
C ASP A 27 -7.89 0.80 9.77
N GLU A 28 -8.30 1.88 10.46
CA GLU A 28 -9.70 2.08 10.91
C GLU A 28 -10.70 2.03 9.74
N PHE A 29 -10.31 2.55 8.56
CA PHE A 29 -11.20 2.55 7.39
C PHE A 29 -11.41 1.15 6.80
N ILE A 30 -10.51 0.20 7.10
CA ILE A 30 -10.53 -1.16 6.56
C ILE A 30 -10.67 -2.24 7.63
N GLU A 31 -10.97 -1.87 8.89
CA GLU A 31 -11.05 -2.83 10.00
C GLU A 31 -12.10 -3.92 9.76
N ASP A 32 -13.26 -3.53 9.20
CA ASP A 32 -14.32 -4.46 8.81
C ASP A 32 -13.85 -5.42 7.70
N VAL A 33 -13.05 -4.92 6.75
CA VAL A 33 -12.47 -5.71 5.67
C VAL A 33 -11.44 -6.72 6.21
N LEU A 34 -10.58 -6.29 7.14
CA LEU A 34 -9.53 -7.14 7.72
C LEU A 34 -10.10 -8.24 8.61
N THR A 35 -11.17 -7.95 9.34
CA THR A 35 -11.83 -8.89 10.26
C THR A 35 -12.84 -9.82 9.58
N SER A 36 -13.30 -9.47 8.38
CA SER A 36 -14.24 -10.28 7.61
C SER A 36 -13.58 -11.45 6.87
N GLU A 37 -14.35 -12.54 6.77
CA GLU A 37 -14.01 -13.69 5.92
C GLU A 37 -14.03 -13.31 4.44
N ASP A 38 -13.11 -13.87 3.65
CA ASP A 38 -12.98 -13.54 2.22
C ASP A 38 -14.25 -13.83 1.41
N SER A 39 -15.09 -14.77 1.86
CA SER A 39 -16.37 -15.09 1.22
C SER A 39 -17.41 -13.98 1.35
N ALA A 40 -17.28 -13.10 2.36
CA ALA A 40 -18.17 -11.97 2.61
C ALA A 40 -17.72 -10.68 1.92
N LEU A 41 -16.51 -10.67 1.35
CA LEU A 41 -15.90 -9.49 0.74
C LEU A 41 -16.14 -9.43 -0.77
N ASN A 42 -16.36 -8.23 -1.29
CA ASN A 42 -16.30 -7.97 -2.72
C ASN A 42 -14.84 -7.92 -3.22
N ASP A 43 -14.65 -7.82 -4.54
CA ASP A 43 -13.32 -7.86 -5.14
C ASP A 43 -12.44 -6.68 -4.71
N GLU A 44 -13.00 -5.49 -4.53
CA GLU A 44 -12.27 -4.30 -4.07
C GLU A 44 -11.79 -4.45 -2.62
N GLN A 45 -12.64 -4.98 -1.73
CA GLN A 45 -12.30 -5.25 -0.35
C GLN A 45 -11.23 -6.36 -0.24
N LYS A 46 -11.32 -7.41 -1.05
CA LYS A 46 -10.26 -8.42 -1.15
C LYS A 46 -8.93 -7.82 -1.60
N MET A 47 -8.98 -6.86 -2.53
CA MET A 47 -7.78 -6.14 -2.95
C MET A 47 -7.20 -5.30 -1.81
N LEU A 48 -8.02 -4.61 -1.01
CA LEU A 48 -7.54 -3.89 0.19
C LEU A 48 -6.83 -4.83 1.17
N LYS A 49 -7.42 -5.99 1.46
CA LYS A 49 -6.80 -7.03 2.31
C LYS A 49 -5.48 -7.55 1.71
N THR A 50 -5.43 -7.69 0.40
CA THR A 50 -4.19 -8.05 -0.33
C THR A 50 -3.12 -6.98 -0.17
N PHE A 51 -3.45 -5.70 -0.34
CA PHE A 51 -2.50 -4.61 -0.14
C PHE A 51 -2.04 -4.48 1.31
N TYR A 52 -2.93 -4.71 2.29
CA TYR A 52 -2.53 -4.76 3.69
C TYR A 52 -1.46 -5.84 3.93
N LYS A 53 -1.64 -7.03 3.35
CA LYS A 53 -0.66 -8.11 3.45
C LYS A 53 0.68 -7.75 2.79
N ILE A 54 0.64 -7.08 1.64
CA ILE A 54 1.85 -6.56 0.98
C ILE A 54 2.56 -5.55 1.88
N ASN A 55 1.83 -4.67 2.56
CA ASN A 55 2.42 -3.72 3.49
C ASN A 55 3.16 -4.44 4.62
N GLU A 56 2.51 -5.41 5.27
CA GLU A 56 3.09 -6.21 6.34
C GLU A 56 4.34 -7.00 5.90
N ASP A 57 4.28 -7.65 4.74
CA ASP A 57 5.34 -8.55 4.28
C ASP A 57 6.55 -7.79 3.72
N PHE A 58 6.31 -6.73 2.93
CA PHE A 58 7.38 -6.02 2.23
C PHE A 58 7.96 -4.87 3.04
N SER A 59 7.28 -4.35 4.08
CA SER A 59 7.90 -3.41 5.02
C SER A 59 9.12 -4.02 5.72
N LYS A 60 9.09 -5.34 5.93
CA LYS A 60 10.15 -6.13 6.58
C LYS A 60 11.28 -6.53 5.62
N LYS A 61 11.02 -6.51 4.30
CA LYS A 61 11.97 -6.96 3.27
C LYS A 61 12.63 -5.82 2.50
N TRP A 62 11.91 -4.73 2.24
CA TRP A 62 12.43 -3.59 1.50
C TRP A 62 13.25 -2.65 2.39
N LYS A 63 14.17 -1.91 1.77
CA LYS A 63 14.98 -0.91 2.47
C LYS A 63 14.11 0.27 2.91
N ASN A 64 14.32 0.73 4.13
CA ASN A 64 13.61 1.88 4.67
C ASN A 64 13.95 3.17 3.89
N ILE A 65 12.93 3.98 3.60
CA ILE A 65 13.02 5.28 2.96
C ILE A 65 12.67 6.37 3.99
N THR A 66 13.68 7.14 4.42
CA THR A 66 13.52 8.16 5.47
C THR A 66 13.57 9.60 4.94
N SER A 67 13.65 9.78 3.62
CA SER A 67 13.74 11.07 2.97
C SER A 67 13.08 11.02 1.59
N ALA A 68 12.39 12.10 1.22
CA ALA A 68 11.71 12.20 -0.06
C ALA A 68 12.66 11.90 -1.23
N GLN A 69 12.17 11.10 -2.18
CA GLN A 69 12.85 10.79 -3.42
C GLN A 69 12.05 11.37 -4.59
N PRO A 70 12.68 11.62 -5.75
CA PRO A 70 11.95 11.97 -6.95
C PRO A 70 10.90 10.91 -7.29
N HIS A 71 9.74 11.34 -7.77
CA HIS A 71 8.75 10.43 -8.33
C HIS A 71 9.30 9.79 -9.62
N LEU A 72 8.72 8.67 -10.02
CA LEU A 72 9.02 8.06 -11.33
C LEU A 72 8.62 9.02 -12.45
N GLU A 73 9.30 8.95 -13.59
CA GLU A 73 9.05 9.82 -14.76
C GLU A 73 7.59 9.71 -15.24
N ASP A 74 7.04 8.50 -15.24
CA ASP A 74 5.67 8.21 -15.70
C ASP A 74 4.61 8.30 -14.59
N ALA A 75 4.94 8.86 -13.42
CA ALA A 75 4.05 8.86 -12.25
C ALA A 75 2.67 9.46 -12.54
N ASP A 76 2.59 10.54 -13.32
CA ASP A 76 1.32 11.18 -13.68
C ASP A 76 0.42 10.29 -14.55
N THR A 77 1.03 9.51 -15.47
CA THR A 77 0.32 8.53 -16.30
C THR A 77 -0.30 7.42 -15.44
N TYR A 78 0.47 6.90 -14.47
CA TYR A 78 0.01 5.83 -13.60
C TYR A 78 -0.88 6.30 -12.45
N LYS A 79 -0.88 7.60 -12.11
CA LYS A 79 -1.67 8.13 -10.99
C LYS A 79 -3.14 7.76 -11.10
N SER A 80 -3.75 7.93 -12.28
CA SER A 80 -5.18 7.70 -12.51
C SER A 80 -5.52 6.32 -13.11
N MET A 81 -4.53 5.42 -13.22
CA MET A 81 -4.71 4.09 -13.81
C MET A 81 -5.26 3.09 -12.77
N ALA A 82 -6.37 2.44 -13.09
CA ALA A 82 -6.91 1.33 -12.31
C ALA A 82 -6.17 0.01 -12.60
N GLY A 83 -6.27 -0.96 -11.67
CA GLY A 83 -5.73 -2.31 -11.90
C GLY A 83 -4.20 -2.39 -11.92
N LYS A 84 -3.50 -1.46 -11.26
CA LYS A 84 -2.03 -1.41 -11.23
C LYS A 84 -1.37 -2.58 -10.51
N TYR A 85 -2.12 -3.37 -9.74
CA TYR A 85 -1.61 -4.55 -9.05
C TYR A 85 -0.96 -5.56 -10.01
N GLN A 86 -1.41 -5.63 -11.26
CA GLN A 86 -0.80 -6.51 -12.27
C GLN A 86 0.67 -6.17 -12.59
N PHE A 87 1.13 -4.96 -12.25
CA PHE A 87 2.51 -4.52 -12.42
C PHE A 87 3.33 -4.65 -11.13
N PHE A 88 2.75 -5.24 -10.07
CA PHE A 88 3.47 -5.49 -8.84
C PHE A 88 4.58 -6.52 -9.07
N ASP A 89 5.77 -6.17 -8.61
CA ASP A 89 6.94 -7.03 -8.60
C ASP A 89 7.62 -6.86 -7.23
N GLU A 90 7.96 -7.99 -6.60
CA GLU A 90 8.61 -8.05 -5.31
C GLU A 90 9.94 -7.29 -5.28
N ASN A 91 10.62 -7.15 -6.43
CA ASN A 91 11.88 -6.43 -6.61
C ASN A 91 12.93 -6.74 -5.52
N LEU A 92 12.89 -7.95 -4.97
CA LEU A 92 13.88 -8.44 -4.03
C LEU A 92 15.14 -8.70 -4.86
N LYS A 93 16.16 -7.86 -4.70
CA LYS A 93 17.46 -8.14 -5.29
C LYS A 93 17.97 -9.41 -4.61
N GLU A 94 18.19 -10.47 -5.40
CA GLU A 94 19.00 -11.61 -4.95
C GLU A 94 20.35 -11.04 -4.48
N GLU A 95 20.70 -11.28 -3.21
CA GLU A 95 22.00 -10.91 -2.66
C GLU A 95 23.14 -11.70 -3.30
#